data_AF-A0A7Y5NEV4-F1
#
_entry.id   AF-A0A7Y5NEV4-F1
#
_cell.length_a   1.000
_cell.length_b   1.000
_cell.length_c   1.000
_cell.angle_alpha   90.00
_cell.angle_beta   90.00
_cell.angle_gamma   90.00
#
_symmetry.space_group_name_H-M   'P 1'
#
loop_
_entity.id
_entity.type
_entity.pdbx_description
1 polymer ?
#
loop_
_entity_poly.entity_id
_entity_poly.type
_entity_poly.pdbx_seq_one_letter_code
_entity_poly.pdbx_strand_id
1 'polypeptide(L)'
;TTTNTNGVYTLGAVQPATYTLVVLKDGFNSWTERLTLASGQNISGKDIALTPVINGASLSGTIFEAGSNQPLASATVQLKSGNQVKFETTTTASGAYAFTNVAEGSYNLSAFKNGYNLASQNISLTAGQNLTNRNLSLTKTTAPDTTPPPAPGNLSFEILRP
;
A
#
# COMPACT_ATOMS: atom_id res chain seq x y z
N THR A 1 6.08 -37.45 0.88
CA THR A 1 7.45 -37.01 1.24
C THR A 1 7.36 -35.56 1.66
N THR A 2 7.95 -35.22 2.81
CA THR A 2 8.03 -33.85 3.32
C THR A 2 9.48 -33.38 3.18
N THR A 3 9.70 -32.16 2.71
CA THR A 3 11.03 -31.55 2.69
C THR A 3 11.57 -31.42 4.12
N ASN A 4 12.87 -31.61 4.30
CA ASN A 4 13.52 -31.33 5.58
C ASN A 4 13.68 -29.82 5.79
N THR A 5 14.21 -29.41 6.95
CA THR A 5 14.45 -28.01 7.32
C THR A 5 15.36 -27.23 6.37
N ASN A 6 16.11 -27.94 5.52
CA ASN A 6 16.99 -27.36 4.49
C ASN A 6 16.34 -27.35 3.09
N GLY A 7 15.05 -27.69 2.96
CA GLY A 7 14.34 -27.73 1.69
C GLY A 7 14.66 -28.94 0.82
N VAL A 8 15.46 -29.89 1.31
CA VAL A 8 15.83 -31.10 0.56
C VAL A 8 14.71 -32.12 0.65
N TYR A 9 14.31 -32.67 -0.49
CA TYR A 9 13.38 -33.79 -0.59
C TYR A 9 14.08 -34.99 -1.22
N THR A 10 13.80 -36.18 -0.69
CA THR A 10 14.19 -37.44 -1.30
C THR A 10 12.94 -38.26 -1.54
N LEU A 11 12.79 -38.73 -2.77
CA LEU A 11 11.86 -39.81 -3.11
C LEU A 11 12.69 -41.09 -3.11
N GLY A 12 12.20 -42.13 -2.43
CA GLY A 12 12.85 -43.45 -2.43
C GLY A 12 12.80 -44.12 -3.80
N ALA A 13 13.21 -45.39 -3.88
CA ALA A 13 13.16 -46.15 -5.13
C ALA A 13 11.71 -46.22 -5.65
N VAL A 14 11.47 -45.56 -6.77
CA VAL A 14 10.19 -45.54 -7.48
C VAL A 14 10.34 -46.35 -8.76
N GLN A 15 9.28 -47.06 -9.15
CA GLN A 15 9.28 -47.89 -10.35
C GLN A 15 9.42 -47.02 -11.61
N PRO A 16 9.92 -47.58 -12.72
CA PRO A 16 9.96 -46.85 -13.98
C PRO A 16 8.54 -46.49 -14.45
N ALA A 17 8.21 -45.20 -14.40
CA ALA A 17 6.91 -44.67 -14.79
C ALA A 17 6.99 -43.15 -14.99
N THR A 18 5.93 -42.56 -15.52
CA THR A 18 5.74 -41.10 -15.52
C THR A 18 5.02 -40.67 -14.26
N TYR A 19 5.68 -39.83 -13.46
CA TYR A 19 5.16 -39.24 -12.25
C TYR A 19 4.85 -37.76 -12.45
N THR A 20 3.86 -37.25 -11.73
CA THR A 20 3.63 -35.80 -11.60
C THR A 20 4.10 -35.39 -10.21
N LEU A 21 5.15 -34.57 -10.15
CA LEU A 21 5.61 -33.98 -8.91
C LEU A 21 4.81 -32.70 -8.65
N VAL A 22 4.12 -32.64 -7.50
CA VAL A 22 3.41 -31.45 -7.03
C VAL A 22 4.05 -31.00 -5.74
N VAL A 23 4.45 -29.73 -5.68
CA VAL A 23 5.02 -29.12 -4.47
C VAL A 23 4.07 -28.04 -3.98
N LEU A 24 3.66 -28.18 -2.72
CA LEU A 24 2.74 -27.30 -2.03
C LEU A 24 3.43 -26.73 -0.78
N LYS A 25 3.31 -25.42 -0.58
CA LYS A 25 3.71 -24.74 0.64
C LYS A 25 2.69 -23.65 0.90
N ASP A 26 2.24 -23.56 2.16
CA ASP A 26 1.30 -22.50 2.54
C ASP A 26 1.89 -21.12 2.24
N GLY A 27 1.10 -20.25 1.63
CA GLY A 27 1.53 -18.93 1.14
C GLY A 27 2.33 -18.92 -0.16
N PHE A 28 2.45 -20.04 -0.90
CA PHE A 28 3.13 -20.11 -2.20
C PHE A 28 2.26 -20.73 -3.30
N ASN A 29 2.46 -20.31 -4.55
CA ASN A 29 1.82 -20.92 -5.70
C ASN A 29 2.29 -22.38 -5.84
N SER A 30 1.36 -23.28 -6.17
CA SER A 30 1.69 -24.68 -6.40
C SER A 30 2.59 -24.82 -7.62
N TRP A 31 3.67 -25.59 -7.48
CA TRP A 31 4.53 -25.94 -8.60
C TRP A 31 4.28 -27.39 -9.02
N THR A 32 4.17 -27.63 -10.33
CA THR A 32 3.87 -28.96 -10.88
C THR A 32 4.77 -29.28 -12.07
N GLU A 33 5.37 -30.46 -12.08
CA GLU A 33 6.17 -30.95 -13.21
C GLU A 33 5.93 -32.44 -13.46
N ARG A 34 5.93 -32.85 -14.74
CA ARG A 34 5.93 -34.25 -15.13
C ARG A 34 7.34 -34.78 -15.31
N LEU A 35 7.61 -35.93 -14.71
CA LEU A 35 8.91 -36.61 -14.72
C LEU A 35 8.72 -38.04 -15.20
N THR A 36 9.48 -38.45 -16.22
CA THR A 36 9.54 -39.85 -16.63
C THR A 36 10.81 -40.47 -16.07
N LEU A 37 10.66 -41.55 -15.31
CA LEU A 37 11.78 -42.30 -14.73
C LEU A 37 11.95 -43.62 -15.49
N ALA A 38 13.14 -43.85 -16.03
CA ALA A 38 13.54 -45.13 -16.59
C ALA A 38 14.17 -46.04 -15.50
N SER A 39 14.29 -47.34 -15.80
CA SER A 39 14.95 -48.30 -14.89
C SER A 39 16.38 -47.89 -14.56
N GLY A 40 16.71 -47.85 -13.26
CA GLY A 40 18.02 -47.44 -12.76
C GLY A 40 18.31 -45.93 -12.84
N GLN A 41 17.36 -45.10 -13.29
CA GLN A 41 17.57 -43.67 -13.44
C GLN A 41 17.48 -42.96 -12.07
N ASN A 42 18.49 -42.17 -11.75
CA ASN A 42 18.50 -41.30 -10.58
C ASN A 42 18.39 -39.84 -11.04
N ILE A 43 17.44 -39.08 -10.50
CA ILE A 43 17.27 -37.65 -10.79
C ILE A 43 17.70 -36.88 -9.54
N SER A 44 18.79 -36.11 -9.68
CA SER A 44 19.32 -35.21 -8.66
C SER A 44 19.42 -33.77 -9.18
N GLY A 45 19.49 -32.79 -8.28
CA GLY A 45 19.72 -31.38 -8.65
C GLY A 45 18.51 -30.65 -9.23
N LYS A 46 17.28 -31.10 -8.91
CA LYS A 46 16.07 -30.33 -9.21
C LYS A 46 15.80 -29.33 -8.10
N ASP A 47 16.33 -28.14 -8.29
CA ASP A 47 16.00 -27.01 -7.44
C ASP A 47 14.62 -26.48 -7.83
N ILE A 48 13.71 -26.40 -6.85
CA ILE A 48 12.35 -25.90 -7.05
C ILE A 48 12.25 -24.56 -6.35
N ALA A 49 12.07 -23.50 -7.13
CA ALA A 49 11.77 -22.17 -6.62
C ALA A 49 10.25 -21.96 -6.63
N LEU A 50 9.63 -21.98 -5.44
CA LEU A 50 8.22 -21.61 -5.31
C LEU A 50 8.08 -20.08 -5.34
N THR A 51 7.09 -19.58 -6.06
CA THR A 51 6.72 -18.16 -6.01
C THR A 51 5.68 -17.93 -4.91
N PRO A 52 5.86 -16.93 -4.03
CA PRO A 52 4.84 -16.61 -3.02
C PRO A 52 3.50 -16.29 -3.67
N VAL A 53 2.39 -16.66 -3.03
CA VAL A 53 1.08 -16.13 -3.41
C VAL A 53 1.02 -14.69 -2.90
N ILE A 54 1.12 -13.73 -3.80
CA ILE A 54 0.99 -12.31 -3.46
C ILE A 54 -0.48 -11.94 -3.53
N ASN A 55 -1.22 -12.17 -2.44
CA ASN A 55 -2.63 -11.78 -2.34
C ASN A 55 -2.81 -10.28 -2.07
N GLY A 56 -1.78 -9.62 -1.55
CA GLY A 56 -1.84 -8.20 -1.22
C GLY A 56 -1.30 -7.31 -2.34
N ALA A 57 -2.06 -6.28 -2.68
CA ALA A 57 -1.60 -5.14 -3.46
C ALA A 57 -0.57 -4.29 -2.68
N SER A 58 0.12 -3.42 -3.40
CA SER A 58 0.98 -2.40 -2.83
C SER A 58 0.58 -1.02 -3.36
N LEU A 59 0.77 -0.01 -2.52
CA LEU A 59 0.42 1.37 -2.79
C LEU A 59 1.58 2.27 -2.38
N SER A 60 2.02 3.16 -3.25
CA SER A 60 3.03 4.16 -2.91
C SER A 60 2.78 5.51 -3.56
N GLY A 61 3.32 6.54 -2.94
CA GLY A 61 3.21 7.91 -3.42
C GLY A 61 4.00 8.89 -2.56
N THR A 62 3.86 10.17 -2.91
CA THR A 62 4.51 11.27 -2.21
C THR A 62 3.46 12.30 -1.79
N ILE A 63 3.57 12.78 -0.56
CA ILE A 63 2.72 13.85 -0.04
C ILE A 63 3.43 15.19 -0.23
N PHE A 64 2.73 16.17 -0.79
CA PHE A 64 3.25 17.50 -1.08
C PHE A 64 2.48 18.58 -0.31
N GLU A 65 3.13 19.71 -0.09
CA GLU A 65 2.47 20.95 0.33
C GLU A 65 1.89 21.65 -0.91
N ALA A 66 0.58 21.91 -0.88
CA ALA A 66 -0.08 22.68 -1.91
C ALA A 66 0.46 24.13 -1.92
N GLY A 67 0.77 24.64 -3.11
CA GLY A 67 1.30 25.99 -3.33
C GLY A 67 2.82 26.03 -3.46
N SER A 68 3.56 25.39 -2.54
CA SER A 68 5.02 25.32 -2.60
C SER A 68 5.56 24.08 -3.33
N ASN A 69 4.72 23.06 -3.56
CA ASN A 69 5.08 21.76 -4.14
C ASN A 69 6.26 21.07 -3.42
N GLN A 70 6.51 21.44 -2.17
CA GLN A 70 7.56 20.81 -1.37
C GLN A 70 7.06 19.48 -0.79
N PRO A 71 7.90 18.43 -0.74
CA PRO A 71 7.54 17.18 -0.09
C PRO A 71 7.29 17.40 1.42
N LEU A 72 6.21 16.82 1.92
CA LEU A 72 5.84 16.91 3.33
C LEU A 72 6.29 15.67 4.10
N ALA A 73 7.34 15.84 4.90
CA ALA A 73 7.76 14.87 5.89
C ALA A 73 6.83 14.84 7.10
N SER A 74 6.79 13.70 7.80
CA SER A 74 6.03 13.52 9.05
C SER A 74 4.53 13.80 8.92
N ALA A 75 3.95 13.57 7.74
CA ALA A 75 2.51 13.54 7.54
C ALA A 75 2.01 12.12 7.79
N THR A 76 0.92 11.97 8.53
CA THR A 76 0.29 10.68 8.76
C THR A 76 -0.60 10.33 7.58
N VAL A 77 -0.37 9.17 6.99
CA VAL A 77 -1.13 8.64 5.87
C VAL A 77 -1.89 7.40 6.34
N GLN A 78 -3.21 7.42 6.19
CA GLN A 78 -4.11 6.36 6.60
C GLN A 78 -4.83 5.79 5.38
N LEU A 79 -4.86 4.47 5.28
CA LEU A 79 -5.67 3.75 4.32
C LEU A 79 -6.88 3.15 5.04
N LYS A 80 -8.08 3.65 4.71
CA LYS A 80 -9.34 3.32 5.36
C LYS A 80 -10.22 2.45 4.47
N SER A 81 -10.91 1.48 5.06
CA SER A 81 -12.01 0.76 4.41
C SER A 81 -13.30 1.13 5.14
N GLY A 82 -14.16 1.90 4.48
CA GLY A 82 -15.25 2.62 5.15
C GLY A 82 -14.70 3.58 6.21
N ASN A 83 -15.19 3.47 7.45
CA ASN A 83 -14.77 4.32 8.58
C ASN A 83 -13.59 3.73 9.38
N GLN A 84 -13.11 2.52 9.03
CA GLN A 84 -12.04 1.85 9.77
C GLN A 84 -10.68 2.10 9.13
N VAL A 85 -9.70 2.55 9.92
CA VAL A 85 -8.29 2.57 9.51
C VAL A 85 -7.78 1.14 9.45
N LYS A 86 -7.36 0.70 8.26
CA LYS A 86 -6.77 -0.64 8.05
C LYS A 86 -5.25 -0.59 8.11
N PHE A 87 -4.67 0.47 7.55
CA PHE A 87 -3.24 0.70 7.57
C PHE A 87 -2.96 2.16 7.87
N GLU A 88 -1.86 2.42 8.57
CA GLU A 88 -1.36 3.75 8.86
C GLU A 88 0.16 3.75 8.70
N THR A 89 0.68 4.84 8.15
CA THR A 89 2.11 5.09 8.04
C THR A 89 2.39 6.59 8.15
N THR A 90 3.66 6.94 8.28
CA THR A 90 4.10 8.35 8.31
C THR A 90 5.06 8.59 7.16
N THR A 91 4.95 9.74 6.50
CA THR A 91 5.84 10.08 5.38
C THR A 91 7.27 10.29 5.81
N THR A 92 8.21 9.87 4.96
CA THR A 92 9.65 10.06 5.16
C THR A 92 10.07 11.53 4.94
N ALA A 93 11.35 11.84 5.13
CA ALA A 93 11.92 13.16 4.85
C ALA A 93 11.69 13.64 3.40
N SER A 94 11.56 12.72 2.45
CA SER A 94 11.25 13.01 1.04
C SER A 94 9.74 13.07 0.75
N GLY A 95 8.89 13.02 1.78
CA GLY A 95 7.43 13.00 1.66
C GLY A 95 6.86 11.67 1.16
N ALA A 96 7.69 10.65 0.97
CA ALA A 96 7.28 9.37 0.42
C ALA A 96 6.57 8.51 1.48
N TYR A 97 5.59 7.72 1.03
CA TYR A 97 4.92 6.69 1.83
C TYR A 97 4.71 5.42 0.99
N ALA A 98 4.58 4.29 1.68
CA ALA A 98 4.25 3.02 1.04
C ALA A 98 3.45 2.11 1.96
N PHE A 99 2.52 1.36 1.36
CA PHE A 99 1.81 0.23 1.96
C PHE A 99 2.08 -1.01 1.13
N THR A 100 2.34 -2.13 1.79
CA THR A 100 2.56 -3.42 1.16
C THR A 100 1.58 -4.44 1.75
N ASN A 101 1.31 -5.50 0.98
CA ASN A 101 0.43 -6.58 1.40
C ASN A 101 -1.00 -6.13 1.77
N VAL A 102 -1.57 -5.19 1.02
CA VAL A 102 -2.92 -4.66 1.21
C VAL A 102 -3.91 -5.54 0.46
N ALA A 103 -4.87 -6.16 1.15
CA ALA A 103 -5.90 -6.96 0.48
C ALA A 103 -6.63 -6.16 -0.60
N GLU A 104 -7.05 -6.82 -1.68
CA GLU A 104 -7.83 -6.18 -2.73
C GLU A 104 -9.14 -5.56 -2.21
N GLY A 105 -9.57 -4.47 -2.83
CA GLY A 105 -10.78 -3.76 -2.44
C GLY A 105 -10.71 -2.25 -2.68
N SER A 106 -11.78 -1.57 -2.27
CA SER A 106 -11.88 -0.11 -2.31
C SER A 106 -11.48 0.50 -0.98
N TYR A 107 -10.59 1.49 -1.04
CA TYR A 107 -10.06 2.18 0.13
C TYR A 107 -10.13 3.70 -0.04
N ASN A 108 -10.25 4.41 1.07
CA ASN A 108 -10.03 5.85 1.14
C ASN A 108 -8.62 6.09 1.70
N LEU A 109 -7.74 6.61 0.84
CA LEU A 109 -6.43 7.09 1.24
C LEU A 109 -6.59 8.51 1.77
N SER A 110 -6.19 8.75 3.02
CA SER A 110 -6.25 10.06 3.66
C SER A 110 -4.90 10.43 4.24
N ALA A 111 -4.53 11.71 4.14
CA ALA A 111 -3.29 12.23 4.68
C ALA A 111 -3.57 13.48 5.52
N PHE A 112 -2.99 13.53 6.71
CA PHE A 112 -3.13 14.66 7.62
C PHE A 112 -1.79 15.01 8.28
N LYS A 113 -1.63 16.28 8.60
CA LYS A 113 -0.49 16.81 9.34
C LYS A 113 -0.97 18.02 10.14
N ASN A 114 -0.47 18.21 11.36
CA ASN A 114 -0.84 19.36 12.15
C ASN A 114 -0.49 20.67 11.41
N GLY A 115 -1.42 21.63 11.40
CA GLY A 115 -1.31 22.87 10.60
C GLY A 115 -1.66 22.72 9.12
N TYR A 116 -2.20 21.57 8.70
CA TYR A 116 -2.67 21.32 7.34
C TYR A 116 -4.08 20.73 7.34
N ASN A 117 -4.84 21.03 6.29
CA ASN A 117 -6.15 20.45 6.07
C ASN A 117 -6.00 18.98 5.64
N LEU A 118 -6.95 18.15 6.06
CA LEU A 118 -7.04 16.75 5.65
C LEU A 118 -7.24 16.66 4.13
N ALA A 119 -6.40 15.88 3.45
CA ALA A 119 -6.60 15.52 2.06
C ALA A 119 -6.99 14.04 1.97
N SER A 120 -7.90 13.68 1.08
CA SER A 120 -8.27 12.28 0.86
C SER A 120 -8.61 11.97 -0.60
N GLN A 121 -8.40 10.73 -1.00
CA GLN A 121 -8.71 10.21 -2.33
C GLN A 121 -9.20 8.76 -2.22
N ASN A 122 -10.20 8.41 -3.03
CA ASN A 122 -10.64 7.01 -3.15
C ASN A 122 -9.75 6.26 -4.15
N ILE A 123 -9.34 5.05 -3.77
CA ILE A 123 -8.54 4.16 -4.60
C ILE A 123 -9.16 2.76 -4.62
N SER A 124 -8.99 2.06 -5.73
CA SER A 124 -9.28 0.63 -5.85
C SER A 124 -7.96 -0.12 -6.05
N LEU A 125 -7.80 -1.21 -5.30
CA LEU A 125 -6.66 -2.11 -5.39
C LEU A 125 -7.13 -3.50 -5.82
N THR A 126 -6.46 -4.10 -6.79
CA THR A 126 -6.62 -5.50 -7.19
C THR A 126 -5.51 -6.38 -6.63
N ALA A 127 -5.77 -7.68 -6.41
CA ALA A 127 -4.75 -8.59 -5.88
C ALA A 127 -3.48 -8.59 -6.74
N GLY A 128 -2.32 -8.51 -6.07
CA GLY A 128 -1.01 -8.43 -6.72
C GLY A 128 -0.70 -7.12 -7.43
N GLN A 129 -1.59 -6.13 -7.41
CA GLN A 129 -1.36 -4.83 -8.05
C GLN A 129 -0.27 -4.03 -7.33
N ASN A 130 0.57 -3.34 -8.08
CA ASN A 130 1.47 -2.30 -7.55
C ASN A 130 1.01 -0.94 -8.05
N LEU A 131 0.36 -0.17 -7.17
CA LEU A 131 -0.20 1.14 -7.47
C LEU A 131 0.75 2.24 -7.00
N THR A 132 1.51 2.80 -7.93
CA THR A 132 2.48 3.87 -7.65
C THR A 132 1.93 5.26 -7.97
N ASN A 133 2.68 6.30 -7.61
CA ASN A 133 2.39 7.71 -7.92
C ASN A 133 1.02 8.19 -7.42
N ARG A 134 0.57 7.68 -6.27
CA ARG A 134 -0.65 8.17 -5.60
C ARG A 134 -0.29 9.34 -4.70
N ASN A 135 -0.10 10.49 -5.34
CA ASN A 135 0.33 11.69 -4.64
C ASN A 135 -0.88 12.45 -4.08
N LEU A 136 -0.74 13.02 -2.89
CA LEU A 136 -1.72 13.91 -2.27
C LEU A 136 -1.05 15.24 -1.94
N SER A 137 -1.80 16.33 -2.09
CA SER A 137 -1.35 17.67 -1.72
C SER A 137 -2.15 18.19 -0.55
N LEU A 138 -1.48 18.56 0.54
CA LEU A 138 -2.11 19.13 1.73
C LEU A 138 -2.01 20.65 1.66
N THR A 139 -3.13 21.33 1.88
CA THR A 139 -3.16 22.79 2.02
C THR A 139 -2.89 23.16 3.47
N LYS A 140 -2.04 24.15 3.73
CA LYS A 140 -1.88 24.69 5.09
C LYS A 140 -3.22 25.18 5.59
N THR A 141 -3.57 24.80 6.82
CA THR A 141 -4.70 25.41 7.51
C THR A 141 -4.27 26.83 7.85
N THR A 142 -4.76 27.80 7.09
CA THR A 142 -4.72 29.18 7.55
C THR A 142 -5.48 29.21 8.87
N ALA A 143 -4.95 29.94 9.86
CA ALA A 143 -5.70 30.20 11.08
C ALA A 143 -7.14 30.62 10.71
N PRO A 144 -8.17 30.28 11.51
CA PRO A 144 -9.48 30.90 11.32
C PRO A 144 -9.25 32.40 11.22
N ASP A 145 -9.74 33.01 10.15
CA ASP A 145 -9.56 34.41 9.85
C ASP A 145 -9.80 35.25 11.11
N THR A 146 -8.72 35.71 11.76
CA THR A 146 -8.80 36.58 12.93
C THR A 146 -8.90 38.04 12.50
N THR A 147 -9.16 38.35 11.22
CA THR A 147 -9.58 39.71 10.88
C THR A 147 -10.92 39.95 11.57
N PRO A 148 -11.00 40.91 12.51
CA PRO A 148 -12.28 41.32 13.05
C PRO A 148 -13.16 41.74 11.88
N PRO A 149 -14.46 41.41 11.87
CA PRO A 149 -15.37 41.98 10.88
C PRO A 149 -15.19 43.50 10.85
N PRO A 150 -15.19 44.14 9.66
CA PRO A 150 -14.98 45.57 9.54
C PRO A 150 -15.91 46.28 10.52
N ALA A 151 -15.35 47.19 11.33
CA ALA A 151 -16.13 47.98 12.27
C ALA A 151 -17.32 48.60 11.53
N PRO A 152 -18.54 48.59 12.09
CA PRO A 152 -19.67 49.30 11.50
C PRO A 152 -19.23 50.72 11.16
N GLY A 153 -19.32 51.09 9.88
CA GLY A 153 -18.97 52.44 9.44
C GLY A 153 -19.75 53.46 10.26
N ASN A 154 -19.03 54.40 10.89
CA ASN A 154 -19.64 55.44 11.70
C ASN A 154 -20.46 56.34 10.76
N LEU A 155 -21.79 56.24 10.81
CA LEU A 155 -22.67 57.18 10.11
C LEU A 155 -22.66 58.49 10.90
N SER A 156 -21.85 59.45 10.46
CA SER A 156 -21.93 60.83 10.91
C SER A 156 -23.25 61.43 10.40
N PHE A 157 -24.24 61.53 11.28
CA PHE A 157 -25.45 62.32 10.99
C PHE A 157 -25.14 63.79 11.31
N GLU A 158 -24.95 64.59 10.27
CA GLU A 158 -24.89 66.05 10.37
C GLU A 158 -26.32 66.56 10.60
N ILE A 159 -26.61 67.02 11.83
CA ILE A 159 -27.90 67.65 12.14
C ILE A 159 -27.87 69.06 11.53
N LEU A 160 -28.60 69.26 10.44
CA LEU A 160 -28.98 70.60 9.97
C LEU A 160 -29.81 71.25 11.09
N ARG A 161 -29.24 72.26 11.74
CA ARG A 161 -29.97 73.08 12.71
C ARG A 161 -31.03 73.92 11.97
N PRO A 162 -32.21 74.12 12.59
CA PRO A 162 -33.30 74.90 12.00
C PRO A 162 -32.95 76.38 11.85
#